data_AF-A0A7C5YZS3-F1
#
_entry.id   AF-A0A7C5YZS3-F1
#
_cell.length_a   1.000
_cell.length_b   1.000
_cell.length_c   1.000
_cell.angle_alpha   90.00
_cell.angle_beta   90.00
_cell.angle_gamma   90.00
#
_symmetry.space_group_name_H-M   'P 1'
#
loop_
_entity.id
_entity.type
_entity.pdbx_description
1 polymer ?
#
loop_
_entity_poly.entity_id
_entity_poly.type
_entity_poly.pdbx_seq_one_letter_code
_entity_poly.pdbx_strand_id
1 'polypeptide(L)'
;MPQGFRYVFLLHMIVFGVAGLLLLVIPGRVMPWVNWETGAPITGRLLGAALVALAWGSLRGLLAREWREVSLVVEMEALASLLACAGLLRHLILPGRWALTGWVALVVLALFAIAFLVMVVLGRMAARR
;
A
#
# COMPACT_ATOMS: atom_id res chain seq x y z
N MET A 1 17.31 -6.09 -11.94
CA MET A 1 15.82 -6.12 -11.92
C MET A 1 15.25 -5.44 -13.16
N PRO A 2 14.08 -5.87 -13.66
CA PRO A 2 13.37 -5.17 -14.74
C PRO A 2 13.03 -3.72 -14.34
N GLN A 3 13.13 -2.78 -15.29
CA GLN A 3 12.91 -1.36 -15.03
C GLN A 3 11.48 -1.07 -14.53
N GLY A 4 10.48 -1.83 -15.01
CA GLY A 4 9.09 -1.72 -14.57
C GLY A 4 8.90 -1.90 -13.06
N PHE A 5 9.68 -2.78 -12.42
CA PHE A 5 9.55 -3.05 -10.98
C PHE A 5 9.98 -1.83 -10.16
N ARG A 6 11.01 -1.10 -10.63
CA ARG A 6 11.50 0.11 -9.97
C ARG A 6 10.43 1.20 -9.95
N TYR A 7 9.66 1.35 -11.03
CA TYR A 7 8.56 2.32 -11.06
C TYR A 7 7.44 1.98 -10.09
N VAL A 8 7.07 0.70 -9.96
CA VAL A 8 6.06 0.24 -8.99
C VAL A 8 6.51 0.58 -7.57
N PHE A 9 7.74 0.22 -7.19
CA PHE A 9 8.26 0.54 -5.86
C PHE A 9 8.36 2.05 -5.61
N LEU A 10 8.79 2.84 -6.60
CA LEU A 10 8.88 4.30 -6.47
C LEU A 10 7.51 4.93 -6.22
N LEU A 11 6.53 4.57 -7.04
CA LEU A 11 5.18 5.09 -6.92
C LEU A 11 4.55 4.67 -5.59
N HIS A 12 4.68 3.40 -5.22
CA HIS A 12 4.15 2.88 -3.96
C HIS A 12 4.79 3.59 -2.76
N MET A 13 6.13 3.71 -2.75
CA MET A 13 6.87 4.42 -1.71
C MET A 13 6.39 5.88 -1.56
N ILE A 14 6.17 6.61 -2.66
CA ILE A 14 5.72 8.00 -2.59
C ILE A 14 4.29 8.07 -2.06
N VAL A 15 3.37 7.28 -2.62
CA VAL A 15 1.95 7.31 -2.22
C VAL A 15 1.79 6.93 -0.75
N PHE A 16 2.39 5.82 -0.33
CA PHE A 16 2.27 5.32 1.05
C PHE A 16 3.13 6.12 2.02
N GLY A 17 4.28 6.63 1.58
CA GLY A 17 5.14 7.48 2.40
C GLY A 17 4.47 8.82 2.73
N VAL A 18 3.92 9.50 1.73
CA VAL A 18 3.22 10.78 1.93
C VAL A 18 1.94 10.57 2.74
N ALA A 19 1.08 9.63 2.34
CA ALA A 19 -0.16 9.35 3.06
C ALA A 19 0.13 8.88 4.50
N GLY A 20 1.12 8.01 4.68
CA GLY A 20 1.54 7.48 5.97
C GLY A 20 2.06 8.57 6.91
N LEU A 21 2.96 9.44 6.44
CA LEU A 21 3.49 10.55 7.24
C LEU A 21 2.38 11.53 7.65
N LEU A 22 1.47 11.86 6.74
CA LEU A 22 0.33 12.73 7.04
C LEU A 22 -0.57 12.15 8.13
N LEU A 23 -0.92 10.86 8.03
CA LEU A 23 -1.74 10.16 9.03
C LEU A 23 -1.01 9.90 10.35
N LEU A 24 0.32 9.76 10.33
CA LEU A 24 1.13 9.55 11.52
C LEU A 24 1.26 10.84 12.35
N VAL A 25 1.51 11.97 11.70
CA VAL A 25 1.83 13.23 12.39
C VAL A 25 0.57 14.03 12.71
N ILE A 26 -0.37 14.15 11.77
CA ILE A 26 -1.55 15.05 11.88
C ILE A 26 -2.87 14.39 11.44
N PRO A 27 -3.23 13.18 11.95
CA PRO A 27 -4.42 12.46 11.48
C PRO A 27 -5.72 13.28 11.66
N GLY A 28 -5.86 14.00 12.78
CA GLY A 28 -7.06 14.80 13.06
C GLY A 28 -7.29 15.98 12.11
N ARG A 29 -6.27 16.40 11.35
CA ARG A 29 -6.42 17.43 10.30
C ARG A 29 -6.70 16.81 8.93
N VAL A 30 -6.10 15.65 8.66
CA VAL A 30 -6.16 14.99 7.35
C VAL A 30 -7.49 14.27 7.14
N MET A 31 -7.97 13.53 8.14
CA MET A 31 -9.17 12.70 7.99
C MET A 31 -10.44 13.51 7.65
N PRO A 32 -10.68 14.71 8.22
CA PRO A 32 -11.80 15.56 7.79
C PRO A 32 -11.73 15.99 6.32
N TRP A 33 -10.52 16.24 5.78
CA TRP A 33 -10.36 16.69 4.38
C TRP A 33 -10.76 15.62 3.37
N VAL A 34 -10.61 14.35 3.73
CA VAL A 34 -10.99 13.21 2.89
C VAL A 34 -12.35 12.64 3.28
N ASN A 35 -13.11 13.35 4.13
CA ASN A 35 -14.41 12.90 4.66
C ASN A 35 -14.35 11.44 5.18
N TRP A 36 -13.20 11.05 5.73
CA TRP A 36 -13.04 9.75 6.34
C TRP A 36 -13.58 9.86 7.76
N GLU A 37 -14.55 9.02 8.11
CA GLU A 37 -15.14 9.04 9.45
C GLU A 37 -14.02 9.01 10.49
N THR A 38 -13.96 10.08 11.29
CA THR A 38 -12.87 10.28 12.24
C THR A 38 -13.02 9.27 13.36
N GLY A 39 -12.39 8.11 13.21
CA GLY A 39 -12.04 7.27 14.34
C GLY A 39 -11.12 8.02 15.30
N ALA A 40 -10.92 7.47 16.50
CA ALA A 40 -9.99 8.05 17.46
C ALA A 40 -8.61 8.32 16.80
N PRO A 41 -7.96 9.48 17.03
CA PRO A 41 -6.70 9.83 16.37
C PRO A 41 -5.59 8.76 16.48
N ILE A 42 -5.65 7.90 17.49
CA ILE A 42 -4.76 6.75 17.66
C ILE A 42 -4.81 5.78 16.47
N THR A 43 -5.99 5.48 15.93
CA THR A 43 -6.16 4.57 14.78
C THR A 43 -5.52 5.15 13.53
N GLY A 44 -5.67 6.46 13.32
CA GLY A 44 -5.01 7.18 12.22
C GLY A 44 -3.48 7.09 12.32
N ARG A 45 -2.92 7.22 13.53
CA ARG A 45 -1.46 7.09 13.74
C ARG A 45 -0.95 5.68 13.49
N LEU A 46 -1.68 4.67 13.95
CA LEU A 46 -1.32 3.26 13.71
C LEU A 46 -1.36 2.93 12.23
N LEU A 47 -2.40 3.39 11.53
CA LEU A 47 -2.48 3.26 10.07
C LEU A 47 -1.31 4.00 9.39
N GLY A 48 -1.03 5.24 9.80
CA GLY A 48 0.10 6.02 9.29
C GLY A 48 1.43 5.29 9.45
N ALA A 49 1.71 4.73 10.63
CA ALA A 49 2.90 3.93 10.89
C ALA A 49 2.99 2.69 9.98
N ALA A 50 1.87 1.98 9.77
CA ALA A 50 1.82 0.84 8.86
C ALA A 50 2.12 1.24 7.41
N LEU A 51 1.56 2.36 6.93
CA LEU A 51 1.83 2.85 5.58
C LEU A 51 3.29 3.30 5.41
N VAL A 52 3.88 3.95 6.42
CA VAL A 52 5.31 4.31 6.40
C VAL A 52 6.19 3.05 6.39
N ALA A 53 5.84 2.01 7.14
CA ALA A 53 6.56 0.75 7.12
C ALA A 53 6.49 0.06 5.74
N LEU A 54 5.33 0.09 5.07
CA LEU A 54 5.19 -0.40 3.69
C LEU A 54 6.02 0.44 2.70
N ALA A 55 6.00 1.77 2.83
CA ALA A 55 6.84 2.65 2.01
C ALA A 55 8.34 2.35 2.20
N TRP A 56 8.75 2.03 3.43
CA TRP A 56 10.12 1.59 3.71
C TRP A 56 10.44 0.25 3.04
N GLY A 57 9.50 -0.71 3.03
CA GLY A 57 9.61 -1.93 2.23
C GLY A 57 9.90 -1.63 0.76
N SER A 58 9.14 -0.71 0.18
CA SER A 58 9.32 -0.31 -1.21
C SER A 58 10.65 0.41 -1.47
N LEU A 59 11.14 1.21 -0.52
CA LEU A 59 12.49 1.75 -0.59
C LEU A 59 13.55 0.65 -0.63
N ARG A 60 13.41 -0.40 0.19
CA ARG A 60 14.30 -1.58 0.12
C ARG A 60 14.22 -2.25 -1.25
N GLY A 61 13.03 -2.32 -1.85
CA GLY A 61 12.84 -2.83 -3.20
C GLY A 61 13.51 -1.99 -4.30
N LEU A 62 13.55 -0.66 -4.16
CA LEU A 62 14.31 0.22 -5.07
C LEU A 62 15.82 0.01 -5.00
N LEU A 63 16.32 -0.25 -3.79
CA LEU A 63 17.75 -0.43 -3.51
C LEU A 63 18.24 -1.84 -3.83
N ALA A 64 17.35 -2.83 -3.92
CA ALA A 64 17.67 -4.21 -4.24
C ALA A 64 18.28 -4.35 -5.65
N ARG A 65 19.33 -5.16 -5.76
CA ARG A 65 20.02 -5.45 -7.03
C ARG A 65 19.51 -6.74 -7.66
N GLU A 66 19.12 -7.68 -6.82
CA GLU A 66 18.71 -9.03 -7.20
C GLU A 66 17.31 -9.38 -6.72
N TRP A 67 16.62 -10.27 -7.43
CA TRP A 67 15.28 -10.71 -7.05
C TRP A 67 15.25 -11.37 -5.67
N ARG A 68 16.29 -12.15 -5.32
CA ARG A 68 16.39 -12.86 -4.04
C ARG A 68 16.37 -11.92 -2.84
N GLU A 69 16.88 -10.70 -2.98
CA GLU A 69 16.91 -9.69 -1.91
C GLU A 69 15.52 -9.09 -1.64
N VAL A 70 14.64 -9.09 -2.64
CA VAL A 70 13.34 -8.40 -2.57
C VAL A 70 12.15 -9.34 -2.53
N SER A 71 12.32 -10.63 -2.84
CA SER A 71 11.19 -11.54 -3.06
C SER A 71 10.24 -11.57 -1.87
N LEU A 72 10.80 -11.62 -0.65
CA LEU A 72 10.01 -11.56 0.58
C LEU A 72 9.26 -10.23 0.73
N VAL A 73 9.91 -9.10 0.41
CA VAL A 73 9.28 -7.77 0.48
C VAL A 73 8.11 -7.68 -0.49
N VAL A 74 8.29 -8.14 -1.74
CA VAL A 74 7.22 -8.15 -2.75
C VAL A 74 6.05 -9.03 -2.31
N GLU A 75 6.31 -10.21 -1.75
CA GLU A 75 5.27 -11.11 -1.24
C GLU A 75 4.50 -10.49 -0.07
N MET A 76 5.21 -9.81 0.84
CA MET A 76 4.60 -9.10 1.96
C MET A 76 3.75 -7.91 1.49
N GLU A 77 4.23 -7.11 0.52
CA GLU A 77 3.48 -5.98 -0.01
C GLU A 77 2.26 -6.42 -0.84
N ALA A 78 2.36 -7.52 -1.59
CA ALA A 78 1.22 -8.14 -2.27
C ALA A 78 0.15 -8.58 -1.25
N LEU A 79 0.56 -9.30 -0.20
CA LEU A 79 -0.35 -9.77 0.84
C LEU A 79 -1.00 -8.59 1.60
N ALA A 80 -0.21 -7.59 1.99
CA ALA A 80 -0.72 -6.40 2.68
C ALA A 80 -1.74 -5.65 1.82
N SER A 81 -1.46 -5.45 0.53
CA SER A 81 -2.36 -4.76 -0.40
C SER A 81 -3.66 -5.54 -0.62
N LEU A 82 -3.59 -6.88 -0.72
CA LEU A 82 -4.77 -7.74 -0.84
C LEU A 82 -5.63 -7.71 0.43
N LEU A 83 -5.02 -7.82 1.60
CA LEU A 83 -5.74 -7.75 2.87
C LEU A 83 -6.37 -6.37 3.09
N ALA A 84 -5.68 -5.30 2.71
CA ALA A 84 -6.23 -3.95 2.73
C ALA A 84 -7.42 -3.81 1.78
N CYS A 85 -7.33 -4.32 0.54
CA CYS A 85 -8.45 -4.37 -0.40
C CYS A 85 -9.66 -5.12 0.19
N ALA A 86 -9.44 -6.32 0.74
CA ALA A 86 -10.51 -7.14 1.31
C ALA A 86 -11.18 -6.44 2.51
N GLY A 87 -10.38 -5.83 3.39
CA GLY A 87 -10.88 -5.05 4.53
C GLY A 87 -11.71 -3.84 4.09
N LEU A 88 -11.22 -3.06 3.11
CA LEU A 88 -11.94 -1.90 2.60
C LEU A 88 -13.21 -2.29 1.84
N LEU A 89 -13.15 -3.35 1.02
CA LEU A 89 -14.29 -3.83 0.25
C LEU A 89 -15.42 -4.30 1.17
N ARG A 90 -15.10 -5.03 2.24
CA ARG A 90 -16.08 -5.41 3.28
C ARG A 90 -16.80 -4.20 3.84
N HIS A 91 -16.09 -3.11 4.05
CA HIS A 91 -16.64 -1.88 4.61
C HIS A 91 -17.54 -1.13 3.62
N LEU A 92 -17.10 -1.05 2.36
CA LEU A 92 -17.79 -0.35 1.28
C LEU A 92 -19.08 -1.04 0.80
N ILE A 93 -19.19 -2.36 0.95
CA ILE A 93 -20.39 -3.14 0.57
C ILE A 93 -21.53 -2.98 1.59
N LEU A 94 -21.21 -2.66 2.86
CA LEU A 94 -22.21 -2.49 3.90
C LEU A 94 -22.84 -1.08 3.81
N PRO A 95 -24.17 -0.96 3.94
CA PRO A 95 -24.86 0.33 3.83
C PRO A 95 -24.35 1.31 4.89
N GLY A 96 -23.66 2.36 4.44
CA GLY A 96 -23.07 3.41 5.26
C GLY A 96 -22.70 4.64 4.43
N ARG A 97 -22.44 5.77 5.09
CA ARG A 97 -22.06 7.05 4.46
C ARG A 97 -20.58 7.05 4.06
N TRP A 98 -20.17 6.11 3.21
CA TRP A 98 -18.78 6.00 2.83
C TRP A 98 -18.44 7.01 1.74
N ALA A 99 -17.52 7.91 2.06
CA ALA A 99 -17.02 8.91 1.14
C ALA A 99 -16.37 8.28 -0.10
N LEU A 100 -16.45 8.99 -1.23
CA LEU A 100 -15.73 8.71 -2.48
C LEU A 100 -14.26 8.31 -2.26
N THR A 101 -13.65 8.81 -1.19
CA THR A 101 -12.27 8.54 -0.79
C THR A 101 -12.00 7.08 -0.42
N GLY A 102 -12.97 6.35 0.14
CA GLY A 102 -12.86 4.91 0.37
C GLY A 102 -12.75 4.13 -0.95
N TRP A 103 -13.57 4.47 -1.94
CA TRP A 103 -13.49 3.85 -3.27
C TRP A 103 -12.19 4.17 -3.99
N VAL A 104 -11.72 5.43 -3.90
CA VAL A 104 -10.41 5.82 -4.46
C VAL A 104 -9.29 5.03 -3.79
N ALA A 105 -9.29 4.92 -2.46
CA ALA A 105 -8.29 4.13 -1.74
C ALA A 105 -8.33 2.65 -2.15
N LEU A 106 -9.52 2.06 -2.30
CA LEU A 106 -9.67 0.69 -2.78
C LEU A 106 -9.06 0.49 -4.17
N VAL A 107 -9.35 1.39 -5.12
CA VAL A 107 -8.79 1.30 -6.48
C VAL A 107 -7.26 1.40 -6.45
N VAL A 108 -6.71 2.35 -5.69
CA VAL A 108 -5.26 2.51 -5.55
C VAL A 108 -4.62 1.25 -4.97
N LEU A 109 -5.20 0.70 -3.89
CA LEU A 109 -4.73 -0.53 -3.27
C LEU A 109 -4.83 -1.74 -4.22
N ALA A 110 -5.90 -1.82 -5.01
CA ALA A 110 -6.10 -2.91 -5.96
C ALA A 110 -5.05 -2.87 -7.09
N LEU A 111 -4.73 -1.67 -7.60
CA LEU A 111 -3.67 -1.49 -8.60
C LEU A 111 -2.31 -1.96 -8.06
N PHE A 112 -1.96 -1.61 -6.82
CA PHE A 112 -0.73 -2.08 -6.20
C PHE A 112 -0.74 -3.57 -5.90
N ALA A 113 -1.86 -4.13 -5.43
CA ALA A 113 -2.01 -5.56 -5.22
C ALA A 113 -1.76 -6.34 -6.53
N ILE A 114 -2.37 -5.90 -7.63
CA ILE A 114 -2.16 -6.50 -8.95
C ILE A 114 -0.70 -6.36 -9.37
N ALA A 115 -0.11 -5.16 -9.25
CA ALA A 115 1.27 -4.92 -9.63
C ALA A 115 2.24 -5.83 -8.88
N PHE A 116 2.11 -5.95 -7.55
CA PHE A 116 2.97 -6.83 -6.76
C PHE A 116 2.72 -8.32 -7.03
N LEU A 117 1.48 -8.75 -7.24
CA LEU A 117 1.19 -10.13 -7.65
C LEU A 117 1.85 -10.47 -9.00
N VAL A 118 1.76 -9.58 -9.98
CA VAL A 118 2.44 -9.73 -11.27
C VAL A 118 3.96 -9.82 -11.04
N MET A 119 4.53 -8.98 -10.17
CA MET A 119 5.94 -9.05 -9.82
C MET A 119 6.34 -10.39 -9.17
N VAL A 120 5.52 -10.94 -8.25
CA VAL A 120 5.75 -12.26 -7.66
C VAL A 120 5.81 -13.34 -8.74
N VAL A 121 4.84 -13.35 -9.66
CA VAL A 121 4.75 -14.35 -10.73
C VAL A 121 5.95 -14.24 -11.68
N LEU A 122 6.24 -13.04 -12.17
CA LEU A 122 7.35 -12.79 -13.10
C LEU A 122 8.72 -13.07 -12.44
N GLY A 123 8.92 -12.66 -11.20
CA GLY A 123 10.16 -12.88 -10.47
C GLY A 123 10.43 -14.36 -10.20
N ARG A 124 9.39 -15.14 -9.85
CA ARG A 124 9.51 -16.61 -9.68
C ARG A 124 9.84 -17.33 -10.98
N MET A 125 9.29 -16.90 -12.12
CA MET A 125 9.63 -17.48 -13.42
C MET A 125 11.07 -17.21 -13.82
N ALA A 126 11.57 -16.00 -13.56
CA ALA A 126 12.95 -15.64 -13.85
C ALA A 126 13.95 -16.45 -12.99
N ALA A 127 13.61 -16.75 -11.73
CA ALA A 127 14.47 -17.50 -10.82
C ALA A 127 14.53 -19.02 -11.10
N ARG A 128 13.67 -19.55 -11.98
CA ARG A 128 13.64 -20.97 -12.38
C ARG A 128 14.44 -21.27 -13.64
N ARG A 129 14.92 -20.24 -14.34
CA ARG A 129 15.77 -20.35 -15.53
C ARG A 129 17.23 -20.23 -15.11
#